data_AF-A0A0F4JC03-F1
#
_entry.id   AF-A0A0F4JC03-F1
#
_cell.length_a   1.000
_cell.length_b   1.000
_cell.length_c   1.000
_cell.angle_alpha   90.00
_cell.angle_beta   90.00
_cell.angle_gamma   90.00
#
_symmetry.space_group_name_H-M   'P 1'
#
loop_
_entity.id
_entity.type
_entity.pdbx_description
1 polymer ?
#
loop_
_entity_poly.entity_id
_entity_poly.type
_entity_poly.pdbx_seq_one_letter_code
_entity_poly.pdbx_strand_id
1 'polypeptide(L)' 'MNPSSPTTSAFPAVAVQGLVTFLGAGPGDPGLLTLRAVEALAAADVLIAEPEVLDVVRTHARAGVDTPQLTVADEKSV' A
#
# COMPACT_ATOMS: atom_id res chain seq x y z
N MET A 1 16.11 28.36 2.29
CA MET A 1 15.96 26.89 2.17
C MET A 1 14.83 26.50 3.10
N ASN A 2 13.67 26.13 2.57
CA ASN A 2 12.54 25.66 3.36
C ASN A 2 12.64 24.11 3.43
N PRO A 3 12.79 23.49 4.60
CA PRO A 3 12.76 22.03 4.70
C PRO A 3 11.32 21.55 4.54
N SER A 4 11.03 20.84 3.45
CA SER A 4 9.71 20.22 3.22
C SER A 4 9.42 19.21 4.33
N SER A 5 8.44 19.51 5.19
CA SER A 5 7.96 18.60 6.22
C SER A 5 7.31 17.36 5.61
N PRO A 6 7.42 16.16 6.22
CA PRO A 6 6.56 15.05 5.83
C PRO A 6 5.11 15.46 6.12
N THR A 7 4.28 15.55 5.10
CA THR A 7 2.85 15.82 5.24
C THR A 7 2.19 14.62 5.95
N THR A 8 2.15 14.65 7.28
CA THR A 8 1.32 13.73 8.07
C THR A 8 -0.14 14.12 7.84
N SER A 9 -0.84 13.34 7.02
CA SER A 9 -2.29 13.49 6.84
C SER A 9 -3.00 13.31 8.18
N ALA A 10 -3.69 14.37 8.63
CA ALA A 10 -4.41 14.38 9.89
C ALA A 10 -5.79 13.72 9.72
N PHE A 11 -5.85 12.40 9.92
CA PHE A 11 -7.12 11.69 10.08
C PHE A 11 -7.55 11.72 11.56
N PRO A 12 -8.86 11.85 11.87
CA PRO A 12 -9.35 11.92 13.24
C PRO A 12 -9.00 10.65 14.01
N ALA A 13 -8.34 10.82 15.16
CA ALA A 13 -7.89 9.74 16.04
C ALA A 13 -9.06 9.12 16.82
N VAL A 14 -9.93 8.38 16.14
CA VAL A 14 -10.50 7.19 16.78
C VAL A 14 -9.36 6.19 16.88
N ALA A 15 -9.12 5.59 18.05
CA ALA A 15 -8.10 4.57 18.24
C ALA A 15 -8.51 3.27 17.50
N VAL A 16 -8.59 3.33 16.18
CA VAL A 16 -8.66 2.17 15.29
C VAL A 16 -7.22 1.70 15.19
N GLN A 17 -6.93 0.50 15.71
CA GLN A 17 -5.65 -0.13 15.46
C GLN A 17 -5.53 -0.33 13.94
N GLY A 18 -4.57 0.36 13.32
CA GLY A 18 -4.25 0.14 11.92
C GLY A 18 -3.75 -1.30 11.72
N LEU A 19 -4.26 -1.99 10.71
CA LEU A 19 -3.83 -3.33 10.35
C LEU A 19 -2.87 -3.26 9.16
N VAL A 20 -1.73 -3.93 9.27
CA VAL A 20 -0.77 -4.11 8.17
C VAL A 20 -0.67 -5.59 7.87
N THR A 21 -0.94 -5.95 6.61
CA THR A 21 -0.83 -7.32 6.11
C THR A 21 0.24 -7.38 5.03
N PHE A 22 1.26 -8.20 5.24
CA PHE A 22 2.25 -8.49 4.21
C PHE A 22 1.75 -9.64 3.33
N LEU A 23 1.79 -9.43 2.01
CA LEU A 23 1.28 -10.38 1.03
C LEU A 23 2.39 -10.70 0.03
N GLY A 24 2.51 -11.98 -0.35
CA GLY A 24 3.27 -12.37 -1.53
C GLY A 24 2.40 -12.21 -2.77
N ALA A 25 2.85 -11.40 -3.74
CA ALA A 25 2.14 -11.18 -5.01
C ALA A 25 2.31 -12.35 -6.01
N GLY A 26 3.14 -13.33 -5.69
CA GLY A 26 3.48 -14.43 -6.60
C GLY A 26 4.41 -13.97 -7.74
N PRO A 27 4.58 -14.80 -8.79
CA PRO A 27 5.54 -14.54 -9.86
C PRO A 27 5.01 -13.60 -10.97
N GLY A 28 3.76 -13.12 -10.88
CA GLY A 28 3.20 -12.14 -11.82
C GLY A 28 1.83 -12.50 -12.41
N ASP A 29 1.39 -13.75 -12.32
CA ASP A 29 0.02 -14.14 -12.72
C ASP A 29 -0.95 -13.86 -11.57
N PRO A 30 -1.98 -13.00 -11.75
CA PRO A 30 -2.98 -12.71 -10.72
C PRO A 30 -3.72 -13.96 -10.20
N GLY A 31 -3.86 -15.00 -11.04
CA GLY A 31 -4.47 -16.28 -10.68
C GLY A 31 -3.65 -17.11 -9.68
N LEU A 32 -2.40 -16.73 -9.40
CA LEU A 32 -1.53 -17.40 -8.43
C LEU A 32 -1.55 -16.76 -7.04
N LEU A 33 -2.36 -15.72 -6.83
CA LEU A 33 -2.57 -15.17 -5.51
C LEU A 33 -3.28 -16.19 -4.61
N THR A 34 -2.86 -16.27 -3.36
CA THR A 34 -3.58 -17.08 -2.37
C THR A 34 -4.96 -16.47 -2.09
N LEU A 35 -5.92 -17.30 -1.68
CA LEU A 35 -7.25 -16.81 -1.29
C LEU A 35 -7.18 -15.76 -0.17
N ARG A 36 -6.26 -15.92 0.79
CA ARG A 36 -6.06 -14.93 1.86
C ARG A 36 -5.50 -13.61 1.35
N ALA A 37 -4.65 -13.63 0.33
CA ALA A 37 -4.19 -12.39 -0.31
C ALA A 37 -5.33 -11.67 -1.01
N VAL A 38 -6.16 -12.40 -1.76
CA VAL A 38 -7.34 -11.83 -2.43
C VAL A 38 -8.31 -11.20 -1.41
N GLU A 39 -8.60 -11.90 -0.31
CA GLU A 39 -9.46 -11.38 0.77
C GLU A 39 -8.88 -10.10 1.40
N ALA A 40 -7.57 -10.08 1.67
CA ALA A 40 -6.90 -8.91 2.23
C ALA A 40 -6.90 -7.73 1.26
N LEU A 41 -6.65 -7.96 -0.03
CA LEU A 41 -6.69 -6.93 -1.07
C LEU A 41 -8.08 -6.31 -1.24
N ALA A 42 -9.14 -7.13 -1.15
CA ALA A 42 -10.52 -6.67 -1.25
C ALA A 42 -10.92 -5.78 -0.06
N ALA A 43 -10.33 -6.00 1.12
CA ALA A 43 -10.56 -5.21 2.33
C ALA A 43 -9.58 -4.03 2.50
N ALA A 44 -8.52 -3.97 1.69
CA ALA A 44 -7.45 -2.99 1.88
C ALA A 44 -7.90 -1.56 1.56
N ASP A 45 -7.60 -0.65 2.47
CA ASP A 45 -7.82 0.78 2.24
C ASP A 45 -6.69 1.43 1.42
N VAL A 46 -5.47 0.94 1.63
CA VAL A 46 -4.22 1.45 1.04
C VAL A 46 -3.37 0.28 0.57
N LEU A 47 -2.76 0.39 -0.61
CA LEU A 47 -1.77 -0.56 -1.12
C LEU A 47 -0.41 0.11 -1.30
N ILE A 48 0.63 -0.56 -0.81
CA ILE A 48 2.02 -0.11 -0.91
C ILE A 48 2.82 -1.23 -1.57
N ALA A 49 3.23 -1.02 -2.82
CA ALA A 49 4.10 -1.90 -3.57
C ALA A 49 4.69 -1.15 -4.76
N GLU A 50 5.65 -1.78 -5.44
CA GLU A 50 6.14 -1.31 -6.74
C GLU A 50 5.00 -1.29 -7.79
N PRO A 51 5.03 -0.37 -8.77
CA PRO A 51 3.96 -0.25 -9.77
C PRO A 51 3.64 -1.57 -10.50
N GLU A 52 4.66 -2.34 -10.86
CA GLU A 52 4.52 -3.64 -11.53
C GLU A 52 3.75 -4.66 -10.67
N VAL A 53 3.93 -4.62 -9.36
CA VAL A 53 3.21 -5.48 -8.41
C VAL A 53 1.77 -5.01 -8.24
N LEU A 54 1.55 -3.68 -8.20
CA LEU A 54 0.21 -3.11 -8.12
C LEU A 54 -0.66 -3.54 -9.32
N ASP A 55 -0.07 -3.61 -10.52
CA ASP A 55 -0.78 -4.07 -11.72
C ASP A 55 -1.27 -5.52 -11.61
N VAL A 56 -0.48 -6.40 -10.99
CA VAL A 56 -0.87 -7.81 -10.74
C VAL A 56 -2.06 -7.91 -9.78
N VAL A 57 -2.04 -7.12 -8.71
CA VAL A 57 -3.05 -7.25 -7.62
C VAL A 57 -4.29 -6.38 -7.84
N ARG A 58 -4.25 -5.42 -8.76
CA ARG A 58 -5.31 -4.40 -8.98
C ARG A 58 -6.69 -5.01 -9.22
N THR A 59 -6.77 -6.14 -9.92
CA THR A 59 -8.04 -6.83 -10.21
C THR A 59 -8.77 -7.33 -8.94
N HIS A 60 -8.04 -7.55 -7.84
CA HIS A 60 -8.58 -8.04 -6.57
C HIS A 60 -8.74 -6.93 -5.52
N ALA A 61 -8.28 -5.71 -5.82
CA ALA A 61 -8.41 -4.58 -4.94
C ALA A 61 -9.78 -3.91 -5.10
N ARG A 62 -10.25 -3.25 -4.04
CA ARG A 62 -11.48 -2.45 -4.11
C ARG A 62 -11.32 -1.26 -5.07
N ALA A 63 -12.43 -0.84 -5.67
CA ALA A 63 -12.46 0.41 -6.43
C ALA A 63 -12.14 1.60 -5.50
N GLY A 64 -11.24 2.48 -5.92
CA GLY A 64 -10.84 3.66 -5.15
C GLY A 64 -9.86 3.39 -4.01
N VAL A 65 -9.20 2.22 -3.99
CA VAL A 65 -8.06 1.98 -3.09
C VAL A 65 -6.97 3.03 -3.30
N ASP A 66 -6.38 3.51 -2.21
CA ASP A 66 -5.28 4.47 -2.30
C ASP A 66 -3.96 3.75 -2.63
N THR A 67 -3.21 4.29 -3.58
CA THR A 67 -1.90 3.79 -4.00
C THR A 67 -0.89 4.93 -3.94
N PRO A 68 -0.43 5.30 -2.73
CA PRO A 68 0.49 6.40 -2.56
C PRO A 68 1.80 6.14 -3.31
N GLN A 69 2.37 7.19 -3.91
CA GLN A 69 3.71 7.10 -4.49
C GLN A 69 4.73 6.92 -3.38
N LEU A 70 5.46 5.81 -3.42
CA LEU A 70 6.56 5.58 -2.49
C LEU A 70 7.69 6.55 -2.83
N THR A 71 7.89 7.54 -1.97
CA THR A 71 9.04 8.44 -2.08
C THR A 71 10.15 7.88 -1.20
N VAL A 72 11.31 7.58 -1.78
CA VAL A 72 12.48 7.19 -0.99
C VAL A 72 12.86 8.40 -0.13
N ALA A 73 12.82 8.23 1.19
CA ALA A 73 13.35 9.25 2.08
C ALA A 73 14.86 9.33 1.85
N ASP A 74 15.35 10.52 1.49
CA ASP A 74 16.73 10.80 1.12
C ASP A 74 17.70 10.24 2.19
N GLU A 75 18.56 9.30 1.80
CA GLU A 75 19.63 8.74 2.65
C GLU A 75 20.78 9.76 2.76
N LYS A 76 20.51 10.98 3.22
CA LYS A 76 21.54 11.93 3.66
C LYS A 76 21.01 12.88 4.70
N SER A 77 21.04 12.43 5.95
CA SER A 77 21.14 13.32 7.11
C SER A 77 22.00 12.65 8.17
N VAL A 78 23.29 12.53 7.85
CA VAL A 78 24.41 12.47 8.81
C VAL A 78 25.42 13.50 8.37
#